data_AF-A0A1I8J4Q0-F1
#
_entry.id   AF-A0A1I8J4Q0-F1
#
_cell.length_a   1.000
_cell.length_b   1.000
_cell.length_c   1.000
_cell.angle_alpha   90.00
_cell.angle_beta   90.00
_cell.angle_gamma   90.00
#
_symmetry.space_group_name_H-M   'P 1'
#
loop_
_entity.id
_entity.type
_entity.pdbx_description
1 polymer ?
#
loop_
_entity_poly.entity_id
_entity_poly.type
_entity_poly.pdbx_seq_one_letter_code
_entity_poly.pdbx_strand_id
1 'polypeptide(L)'
;MQFDPVEQAEIREARLSMLTEEQIAVYESVTADLVAGSGGLHFLDAPAGTGKTFLLEVLLAFVRSRGELALAVAASGIAATLLPGGQTAHSTFKIPVRLLRSNKDVCAVGAQSKQAEVFRRVRLIVWDEISMTNRKDLESVDRCLRDVRKQDKPFGGVTLVCSGDFRQLLPVVVNGTRANSVMACVCRSSLWKLFKRHRLTRNIRLLCSSEPAMYQKFTELLM
;
A
#
# COMPACT_ATOMS: atom_id res chain seq x y z
N MET A 1 -2.01 -14.91 11.32
CA MET A 1 -2.94 -14.04 12.06
C MET A 1 -4.32 -14.34 11.54
N GLN A 2 -5.21 -14.79 12.41
CA GLN A 2 -6.59 -15.06 12.08
C GLN A 2 -7.38 -13.86 12.59
N PHE A 3 -7.99 -13.11 11.68
CA PHE A 3 -8.88 -12.00 12.03
C PHE A 3 -10.30 -12.56 12.05
N ASP A 4 -11.08 -12.20 13.07
CA ASP A 4 -12.47 -12.64 13.16
C ASP A 4 -13.32 -11.89 12.11
N PRO A 5 -14.02 -12.60 11.20
CA PRO A 5 -14.77 -11.93 10.14
C PRO A 5 -15.91 -11.03 10.65
N VAL A 6 -16.52 -11.35 11.80
CA VAL A 6 -17.63 -10.58 12.38
C VAL A 6 -17.09 -9.28 12.95
N GLU A 7 -16.02 -9.35 13.76
CA GLU A 7 -15.34 -8.16 14.30
C GLU A 7 -14.87 -7.23 13.15
N GLN A 8 -14.33 -7.80 12.07
CA GLN A 8 -13.91 -7.00 10.91
C GLN A 8 -15.10 -6.34 10.17
N ALA A 9 -16.28 -6.98 10.15
CA ALA A 9 -17.49 -6.37 9.59
C ALA A 9 -17.95 -5.16 10.42
N GLU A 10 -17.94 -5.30 11.75
CA GLU A 10 -18.29 -4.23 12.69
C GLU A 10 -17.31 -3.05 12.58
N ILE A 11 -16.00 -3.32 12.57
CA ILE A 11 -14.96 -2.31 12.37
C ILE A 11 -15.17 -1.57 11.04
N ARG A 12 -15.45 -2.31 9.97
CA ARG A 12 -15.72 -1.72 8.65
C ARG A 12 -16.93 -0.80 8.72
N GLU A 13 -18.06 -1.26 9.24
CA GLU A 13 -19.32 -0.50 9.25
C GLU A 13 -19.22 0.76 10.11
N ALA A 14 -18.62 0.66 11.29
CA ALA A 14 -18.42 1.79 12.18
C ALA A 14 -17.52 2.88 11.55
N ARG A 15 -16.53 2.47 10.75
CA ARG A 15 -15.56 3.40 10.15
C ARG A 15 -15.96 3.90 8.77
N LEU A 16 -16.76 3.13 8.03
CA LEU A 16 -17.22 3.50 6.70
C LEU A 16 -18.07 4.78 6.74
N SER A 17 -18.89 4.95 7.78
CA SER A 17 -19.69 6.16 8.02
C SER A 17 -18.86 7.41 8.34
N MET A 18 -17.59 7.23 8.70
CA MET A 18 -16.67 8.32 9.05
C MET A 18 -15.78 8.76 7.88
N LEU A 19 -15.85 8.07 6.73
CA LEU A 19 -15.03 8.42 5.57
C LEU A 19 -15.49 9.73 4.95
N THR A 20 -14.53 10.50 4.47
CA THR A 20 -14.77 11.68 3.62
C THR A 20 -15.21 11.24 2.21
N GLU A 21 -15.85 12.14 1.45
CA GLU A 21 -16.25 11.87 0.06
C GLU A 21 -15.08 11.38 -0.82
N GLU A 22 -13.90 11.99 -0.69
CA GLU A 22 -12.69 11.56 -1.41
C GLU A 22 -12.30 10.12 -1.05
N GLN A 23 -12.36 9.76 0.24
CA GLN A 23 -12.03 8.43 0.73
C GLN A 23 -13.09 7.39 0.33
N ILE A 24 -14.38 7.77 0.30
CA ILE A 24 -15.47 6.92 -0.18
C ILE A 24 -15.25 6.58 -1.65
N ALA A 25 -14.92 7.56 -2.50
CA ALA A 25 -14.66 7.32 -3.92
C ALA A 25 -13.49 6.33 -4.13
N VAL A 26 -12.44 6.41 -3.30
CA VAL A 26 -11.37 5.40 -3.32
C VAL A 26 -11.89 4.04 -2.89
N TYR A 27 -12.61 3.99 -1.77
CA TYR A 27 -13.14 2.75 -1.20
C TYR A 27 -14.02 2.02 -2.23
N GLU A 28 -14.97 2.72 -2.86
CA GLU A 28 -15.83 2.17 -3.91
C GLU A 28 -15.01 1.68 -5.11
N SER A 29 -14.03 2.47 -5.58
CA SER A 29 -13.20 2.07 -6.70
C SER A 29 -12.38 0.80 -6.40
N VAL A 30 -11.83 0.66 -5.20
CA VAL A 30 -11.01 -0.51 -4.82
C VAL A 30 -11.90 -1.73 -4.58
N THR A 31 -13.04 -1.55 -3.91
CA THR A 31 -13.96 -2.65 -3.60
C THR A 31 -14.65 -3.19 -4.84
N ALA A 32 -14.94 -2.34 -5.84
CA ALA A 32 -15.41 -2.79 -7.15
C ALA A 32 -14.42 -3.75 -7.82
N ASP A 33 -13.13 -3.41 -7.85
CA ASP A 33 -12.07 -4.26 -8.42
C ASP A 33 -11.89 -5.57 -7.63
N LEU A 34 -12.01 -5.52 -6.30
CA LEU A 34 -11.98 -6.71 -5.44
C LEU A 34 -13.17 -7.65 -5.69
N VAL A 35 -14.38 -7.10 -5.83
CA VAL A 35 -15.60 -7.89 -6.11
C VAL A 35 -15.55 -8.49 -7.51
N ALA A 36 -15.08 -7.74 -8.51
CA ALA A 36 -14.91 -8.23 -9.87
C ALA A 36 -13.79 -9.28 -9.99
N GLY A 37 -12.83 -9.29 -9.07
CA GLY A 37 -11.68 -10.19 -9.12
C GLY A 37 -10.74 -9.91 -10.30
N SER A 38 -10.81 -8.71 -10.87
CA SER A 38 -9.96 -8.26 -11.99
C SER A 38 -8.53 -7.95 -11.56
N GLY A 39 -8.29 -7.83 -10.26
CA GLY A 39 -7.10 -7.17 -9.72
C GLY A 39 -7.25 -5.65 -9.85
N GLY A 40 -6.18 -4.91 -9.57
CA GLY A 40 -6.18 -3.45 -9.68
C GLY A 40 -4.99 -2.84 -8.96
N LEU A 41 -4.42 -1.77 -9.51
CA LEU A 41 -3.31 -1.05 -8.90
C LEU A 41 -3.76 0.36 -8.57
N HIS A 42 -3.81 0.70 -7.28
CA HIS A 42 -4.29 1.99 -6.80
C HIS A 42 -3.18 2.68 -6.03
N PHE A 43 -2.96 3.95 -6.31
CA PHE A 43 -2.03 4.78 -5.55
C PHE A 43 -2.78 5.93 -4.88
N LEU A 44 -2.63 6.03 -3.57
CA LEU A 44 -3.13 7.11 -2.74
C LEU A 44 -2.05 8.17 -2.56
N ASP A 45 -2.18 9.26 -3.33
CA ASP A 45 -1.43 10.49 -3.09
C ASP A 45 -2.11 11.23 -1.94
N ALA A 46 -1.58 11.00 -0.74
CA ALA A 46 -2.22 11.38 0.51
C ALA A 46 -1.20 12.10 1.41
N PRO A 47 -1.21 13.45 1.44
CA PRO A 47 -0.41 14.22 2.38
C PRO A 47 -0.69 13.83 3.83
N ALA A 48 0.23 14.19 4.72
CA ALA A 48 0.07 13.94 6.15
C ALA A 48 -1.25 14.52 6.69
N GLY A 49 -1.99 13.71 7.45
CA GLY A 49 -3.23 14.14 8.10
C GLY A 49 -4.51 13.96 7.28
N THR A 50 -4.45 13.38 6.08
CA THR A 50 -5.63 13.09 5.23
C THR A 50 -6.34 11.77 5.55
N GLY A 51 -5.94 11.07 6.61
CA GLY A 51 -6.58 9.81 7.03
C GLY A 51 -6.21 8.58 6.20
N LYS A 52 -5.05 8.59 5.51
CA LYS A 52 -4.59 7.47 4.67
C LYS A 52 -4.63 6.11 5.39
N THR A 53 -4.07 6.03 6.60
CA THR A 53 -4.02 4.79 7.39
C THR A 53 -5.42 4.31 7.74
N PHE A 54 -6.32 5.22 8.12
CA PHE A 54 -7.71 4.89 8.42
C PHE A 54 -8.43 4.24 7.22
N LEU A 55 -8.26 4.80 6.02
CA LEU A 55 -8.82 4.22 4.80
C LEU A 55 -8.22 2.83 4.49
N LEU A 56 -6.91 2.64 4.65
CA LEU A 56 -6.27 1.33 4.46
C LEU A 56 -6.84 0.28 5.43
N GLU A 57 -7.08 0.66 6.68
CA GLU A 57 -7.68 -0.24 7.68
C GLU A 57 -9.10 -0.66 7.30
N VAL A 58 -9.91 0.26 6.77
CA VAL A 58 -11.27 -0.05 6.29
C VAL A 58 -11.23 -1.03 5.10
N LEU A 59 -10.28 -0.85 4.18
CA LEU A 59 -10.08 -1.78 3.06
C LEU A 59 -9.63 -3.17 3.52
N LEU A 60 -8.72 -3.24 4.51
CA LEU A 60 -8.34 -4.50 5.15
C LEU A 60 -9.55 -5.19 5.77
N ALA A 61 -10.33 -4.44 6.55
CA ALA A 61 -11.53 -4.94 7.22
C ALA A 61 -12.56 -5.47 6.20
N PHE A 62 -12.77 -4.78 5.08
CA PHE A 62 -13.68 -5.23 4.01
C PHE A 62 -13.33 -6.61 3.45
N VAL A 63 -12.06 -6.90 3.20
CA VAL A 63 -11.64 -8.19 2.66
C VAL A 63 -11.68 -9.26 3.76
N ARG A 64 -11.20 -8.92 4.96
CA ARG A 64 -11.14 -9.88 6.08
C ARG A 64 -12.52 -10.26 6.60
N SER A 65 -13.50 -9.34 6.57
CA SER A 65 -14.89 -9.64 6.94
C SER A 65 -15.57 -10.65 6.02
N ARG A 66 -14.99 -10.91 4.85
CA ARG A 66 -15.47 -11.92 3.87
C ARG A 66 -14.73 -13.25 4.00
N GLY A 67 -13.89 -13.40 5.03
CA GLY A 67 -13.02 -14.56 5.22
C GLY A 67 -11.88 -14.66 4.20
N GLU A 68 -11.63 -13.60 3.43
CA GLU A 68 -10.58 -13.55 2.42
C GLU A 68 -9.26 -13.01 3.01
N LEU A 69 -8.15 -13.31 2.36
CA LEU A 69 -6.83 -12.91 2.83
C LEU A 69 -6.44 -11.51 2.34
N ALA A 70 -6.16 -10.62 3.29
CA ALA A 70 -5.60 -9.29 3.04
C ALA A 70 -4.29 -9.08 3.82
N LEU A 71 -3.24 -8.67 3.12
CA LEU A 71 -1.93 -8.39 3.70
C LEU A 71 -1.75 -6.88 3.90
N ALA A 72 -1.23 -6.54 5.08
CA ALA A 72 -0.81 -5.19 5.41
C ALA A 72 0.71 -5.13 5.43
N VAL A 73 1.29 -4.31 4.55
CA VAL A 73 2.73 -4.11 4.50
C VAL A 73 3.08 -2.63 4.57
N ALA A 74 4.28 -2.32 5.05
CA ALA A 74 4.82 -0.96 5.01
C ALA A 74 6.31 -0.96 4.68
N ALA A 75 6.84 0.20 4.29
CA ALA A 75 8.27 0.36 4.02
C ALA A 75 9.15 0.28 5.28
N SER A 76 8.63 0.72 6.44
CA SER A 76 9.35 0.73 7.73
C SER A 76 8.59 -0.06 8.82
N GLY A 77 9.30 -0.47 9.86
CA GLY A 77 8.70 -1.20 10.99
C GLY A 77 7.68 -0.35 11.76
N ILE A 78 7.96 0.93 11.97
CA ILE A 78 7.06 1.85 12.69
C ILE A 78 5.76 2.06 11.89
N ALA A 79 5.84 2.23 10.58
CA ALA A 79 4.66 2.33 9.74
C ALA A 79 3.85 1.02 9.75
N ALA A 80 4.53 -0.13 9.75
CA ALA A 80 3.86 -1.43 9.82
C ALA A 80 3.06 -1.61 11.12
N THR A 81 3.55 -1.12 12.26
CA THR A 81 2.83 -1.22 13.54
C THR A 81 1.51 -0.45 13.58
N LEU A 82 1.31 0.51 12.66
CA LEU A 82 0.07 1.28 12.57
C LEU A 82 -1.03 0.55 11.81
N LEU A 83 -0.72 -0.56 11.14
CA LEU A 83 -1.70 -1.37 10.42
C LEU A 83 -2.00 -2.67 11.19
N PRO A 84 -3.27 -3.10 11.28
CA PRO A 84 -3.64 -4.35 11.93
C PRO A 84 -3.00 -5.56 11.24
N GLY A 85 -2.07 -6.19 11.96
CA GLY A 85 -1.24 -7.29 11.46
C GLY A 85 -0.20 -6.87 10.42
N GLY A 86 0.18 -5.59 10.43
CA GLY A 86 1.17 -5.04 9.52
C GLY A 86 2.56 -5.63 9.72
N GLN A 87 3.26 -5.80 8.61
CA GLN A 87 4.66 -6.24 8.57
C GLN A 87 5.45 -5.35 7.61
N THR A 88 6.78 -5.40 7.66
CA THR A 88 7.58 -4.70 6.64
C THR A 88 7.50 -5.47 5.33
N ALA A 89 7.46 -4.77 4.19
CA ALA A 89 7.44 -5.42 2.88
C ALA A 89 8.65 -6.36 2.69
N HIS A 90 9.81 -5.97 3.23
CA HIS A 90 11.01 -6.78 3.23
C HIS A 90 10.81 -8.13 3.95
N SER A 91 10.18 -8.14 5.13
CA SER A 91 9.97 -9.37 5.88
C SER A 91 8.88 -10.26 5.28
N THR A 92 7.80 -9.67 4.79
CA THR A 92 6.66 -10.37 4.16
C THR A 92 7.06 -11.03 2.85
N PHE A 93 7.73 -10.30 1.96
CA PHE A 93 8.09 -10.81 0.63
C PHE A 93 9.50 -11.40 0.56
N LYS A 94 10.25 -11.45 1.66
CA LYS A 94 11.65 -11.93 1.67
C LYS A 94 12.49 -11.22 0.61
N ILE A 95 12.35 -9.90 0.53
CA ILE A 95 13.06 -9.07 -0.45
C ILE A 95 14.55 -9.09 -0.10
N PRO A 96 15.46 -9.46 -1.03
CA PRO A 96 16.89 -9.48 -0.75
C PRO A 96 17.42 -8.10 -0.30
N VAL A 97 18.23 -8.10 0.76
CA VAL A 97 18.89 -6.88 1.25
C VAL A 97 19.94 -6.43 0.23
N ARG A 98 20.05 -5.12 0.02
CA ARG A 98 20.81 -4.48 -1.08
C ARG A 98 22.26 -4.93 -1.25
N LEU A 99 22.94 -5.35 -0.19
CA LEU A 99 24.32 -5.85 -0.24
C LEU A 99 24.46 -7.15 -1.04
N LEU A 100 23.36 -7.86 -1.29
CA LEU A 100 23.34 -9.15 -1.97
C LEU A 100 22.76 -9.09 -3.39
N ARG A 101 22.66 -7.88 -3.99
CA ARG A 101 21.81 -7.68 -5.15
C ARG A 101 22.49 -7.81 -6.53
N SER A 102 21.88 -8.61 -7.40
CA SER A 102 22.10 -8.69 -8.86
C SER A 102 20.85 -8.20 -9.64
N ASN A 103 21.01 -7.86 -10.91
CA ASN A 103 19.89 -7.39 -11.76
C ASN A 103 18.77 -8.44 -11.96
N LYS A 104 18.96 -9.67 -11.48
CA LYS A 104 17.97 -10.76 -11.56
C LYS A 104 17.22 -11.02 -10.24
N ASP A 105 17.53 -10.32 -9.15
CA ASP A 105 17.03 -10.73 -7.83
C ASP A 105 15.52 -10.82 -7.75
N VAL A 106 15.05 -12.00 -7.34
CA VAL A 106 13.66 -12.28 -7.04
C VAL A 106 13.55 -12.41 -5.52
N CYS A 107 12.36 -12.16 -4.98
CA CYS A 107 12.00 -12.53 -3.62
C CYS A 107 12.40 -13.99 -3.33
N ALA A 108 13.01 -14.24 -2.17
CA ALA A 108 13.46 -15.57 -1.77
C ALA A 108 12.29 -16.43 -1.24
N VAL A 109 11.29 -16.65 -2.09
CA VAL A 109 10.05 -17.36 -1.75
C VAL A 109 9.95 -18.62 -2.61
N GLY A 110 10.20 -19.77 -1.99
CA GLY A 110 10.05 -21.06 -2.66
C GLY A 110 8.58 -21.34 -3.01
N ALA A 111 8.32 -21.89 -4.20
CA ALA A 111 6.97 -22.15 -4.70
C ALA A 111 6.14 -23.07 -3.78
N GLN A 112 6.77 -23.97 -3.03
CA GLN A 112 6.11 -24.89 -2.09
C GLN A 112 6.08 -24.39 -0.64
N SER A 113 6.50 -23.15 -0.40
CA SER A 113 6.49 -22.58 0.96
C SER A 113 5.08 -22.21 1.41
N LYS A 114 4.82 -22.23 2.72
CA LYS A 114 3.59 -21.69 3.33
C LYS A 114 3.32 -20.23 2.91
N GLN A 115 4.38 -19.45 2.71
CA GLN A 115 4.27 -18.07 2.24
C GLN A 115 3.72 -18.00 0.81
N ALA A 116 4.14 -18.92 -0.06
CA ALA A 116 3.61 -19.01 -1.42
C ALA A 116 2.11 -19.38 -1.43
N GLU A 117 1.64 -20.21 -0.50
CA GLU A 117 0.21 -20.50 -0.33
C GLU A 117 -0.59 -19.26 0.05
N VAL A 118 -0.06 -18.44 0.96
CA VAL A 118 -0.65 -17.14 1.31
C VAL A 118 -0.72 -16.24 0.08
N PHE A 119 0.36 -16.12 -0.69
CA PHE A 119 0.41 -15.30 -1.91
C PHE A 119 -0.49 -15.80 -3.03
N ARG A 120 -0.83 -17.09 -3.08
CA ARG A 120 -1.83 -17.60 -4.03
C ARG A 120 -3.24 -17.16 -3.69
N ARG A 121 -3.54 -17.06 -2.39
CA ARG A 121 -4.88 -16.82 -1.85
C ARG A 121 -5.14 -15.35 -1.51
N VAL A 122 -4.11 -14.52 -1.40
CA VAL A 122 -4.26 -13.10 -1.09
C VAL A 122 -5.09 -12.38 -2.16
N ARG A 123 -6.07 -11.59 -1.71
CA ARG A 123 -6.94 -10.78 -2.55
C ARG A 123 -6.50 -9.32 -2.60
N LEU A 124 -6.06 -8.81 -1.44
CA LEU A 124 -5.64 -7.43 -1.26
C LEU A 124 -4.27 -7.36 -0.60
N ILE A 125 -3.40 -6.50 -1.13
CA ILE A 125 -2.22 -6.03 -0.44
C ILE A 125 -2.36 -4.51 -0.29
N VAL A 126 -2.32 -4.02 0.94
CA VAL A 126 -2.14 -2.58 1.21
C VAL A 126 -0.69 -2.33 1.59
N TRP A 127 -0.09 -1.32 0.97
CA TRP A 127 1.31 -0.96 1.15
C TRP A 127 1.46 0.50 1.58
N ASP A 128 1.70 0.72 2.87
CA ASP A 128 1.89 2.07 3.42
C ASP A 128 3.34 2.58 3.31
N GLU A 129 3.48 3.89 3.20
CA GLU A 129 4.73 4.62 2.97
C GLU A 129 5.52 4.11 1.75
N ILE A 130 4.83 3.87 0.63
CA ILE A 130 5.44 3.38 -0.62
C ILE A 130 6.51 4.34 -1.17
N SER A 131 6.47 5.63 -0.83
CA SER A 131 7.44 6.64 -1.25
C SER A 131 8.86 6.31 -0.79
N MET A 132 9.02 5.60 0.33
CA MET A 132 10.30 5.16 0.86
C MET A 132 10.82 3.87 0.20
N THR A 133 10.01 3.21 -0.62
CA THR A 133 10.32 1.91 -1.23
C THR A 133 11.13 2.10 -2.51
N ASN A 134 12.17 1.28 -2.71
CA ASN A 134 12.92 1.31 -3.96
C ASN A 134 12.09 0.66 -5.08
N ARG A 135 12.09 1.24 -6.29
CA ARG A 135 11.39 0.67 -7.45
C ARG A 135 11.77 -0.78 -7.73
N LYS A 136 13.03 -1.16 -7.49
CA LYS A 136 13.48 -2.55 -7.68
C LYS A 136 12.80 -3.50 -6.69
N ASP A 137 12.46 -3.04 -5.49
CA ASP A 137 11.73 -3.84 -4.50
C ASP A 137 10.31 -4.12 -4.99
N LEU A 138 9.64 -3.06 -5.48
CA LEU A 138 8.31 -3.17 -6.07
C LEU A 138 8.29 -4.13 -7.28
N GLU A 139 9.26 -3.98 -8.19
CA GLU A 139 9.43 -4.83 -9.38
C GLU A 139 9.76 -6.29 -9.03
N SER A 140 10.53 -6.54 -7.97
CA SER A 140 10.82 -7.90 -7.49
C SER A 140 9.59 -8.55 -6.85
N VAL A 141 8.76 -7.79 -6.13
CA VAL A 141 7.50 -8.29 -5.57
C VAL A 141 6.50 -8.61 -6.69
N ASP A 142 6.39 -7.76 -7.72
CA ASP A 142 5.57 -8.04 -8.91
C ASP A 142 5.96 -9.37 -9.56
N ARG A 143 7.25 -9.55 -9.87
CA ARG A 143 7.77 -10.81 -10.44
C ARG A 143 7.47 -12.01 -9.54
N CYS A 144 7.73 -11.89 -8.24
CA CYS A 144 7.45 -12.95 -7.28
C CYS A 144 5.98 -13.39 -7.28
N LEU A 145 5.04 -12.45 -7.29
CA LEU A 145 3.61 -12.77 -7.25
C LEU A 145 3.14 -13.36 -8.58
N ARG A 146 3.66 -12.89 -9.72
CA ARG A 146 3.40 -13.50 -11.03
C ARG A 146 3.87 -14.95 -11.06
N ASP A 147 5.09 -15.21 -10.59
CA ASP A 147 5.69 -16.55 -10.57
C ASP A 147 4.93 -17.50 -9.63
N VAL A 148 4.63 -17.04 -8.41
CA VAL A 148 3.93 -17.86 -7.40
C VAL A 148 2.49 -18.19 -7.80
N ARG A 149 1.78 -17.22 -8.41
CA ARG A 149 0.39 -17.38 -8.86
C ARG A 149 0.27 -17.96 -10.27
N LYS A 150 1.37 -18.03 -11.03
CA LYS A 150 1.40 -18.43 -12.45
C LYS A 150 0.44 -17.60 -13.31
N GLN A 151 0.42 -16.29 -13.09
CA GLN A 151 -0.41 -15.35 -13.86
C GLN A 151 0.46 -14.21 -14.40
N ASP A 152 0.43 -13.98 -15.71
CA ASP A 152 1.11 -12.83 -16.32
C ASP A 152 0.25 -11.56 -16.27
N LYS A 153 -0.28 -11.28 -15.07
CA LYS A 153 -0.95 -10.02 -14.74
C LYS A 153 -0.07 -9.28 -13.74
N PRO A 154 -0.10 -7.94 -13.69
CA PRO A 154 0.60 -7.20 -12.64
C PRO A 154 0.27 -7.75 -11.25
N PHE A 155 1.31 -7.98 -10.44
CA PHE A 155 1.28 -8.59 -9.11
C PHE A 155 0.53 -9.93 -9.09
N GLY A 156 0.59 -10.68 -10.19
CA GLY A 156 -0.14 -11.94 -10.35
C GLY A 156 -1.65 -11.77 -10.27
N GLY A 157 -2.21 -10.59 -10.54
CA GLY A 157 -3.65 -10.29 -10.47
C GLY A 157 -4.17 -10.02 -9.06
N VAL A 158 -3.30 -9.65 -8.10
CA VAL A 158 -3.73 -9.19 -6.76
C VAL A 158 -4.12 -7.72 -6.84
N THR A 159 -5.14 -7.30 -6.09
CA THR A 159 -5.42 -5.87 -5.93
C THR A 159 -4.40 -5.26 -4.97
N LEU A 160 -3.64 -4.28 -5.45
CA LEU A 160 -2.61 -3.58 -4.68
C LEU A 160 -3.04 -2.13 -4.47
N VAL A 161 -3.07 -1.70 -3.21
CA VAL A 161 -3.36 -0.32 -2.82
C VAL A 161 -2.13 0.22 -2.09
N CYS A 162 -1.39 1.11 -2.74
CA CYS A 162 -0.23 1.77 -2.16
C CYS A 162 -0.62 3.16 -1.65
N SER A 163 -0.14 3.56 -0.48
CA SER A 163 -0.22 4.93 0.01
C SER A 163 1.16 5.50 0.24
N GLY A 164 1.29 6.80 0.04
CA GLY A 164 2.51 7.50 0.42
C GLY A 164 2.47 8.96 0.02
N ASP A 165 3.49 9.66 0.50
CA ASP A 165 3.68 11.07 0.21
C ASP A 165 5.11 11.28 -0.28
N PHE A 166 5.27 11.55 -1.58
CA PHE A 166 6.58 11.81 -2.17
C PHE A 166 7.18 13.17 -1.76
N ARG A 167 6.40 14.02 -1.07
CA ARG A 167 6.89 15.26 -0.46
C ARG A 167 7.68 15.00 0.83
N GLN A 168 7.56 13.80 1.41
CA GLN A 168 8.23 13.42 2.65
C GLN A 168 9.60 12.78 2.38
N LEU A 169 9.70 11.46 2.50
CA LEU A 169 10.94 10.71 2.38
C LEU A 169 10.96 9.90 1.09
N LEU A 170 12.02 10.08 0.32
CA LEU A 170 12.35 9.25 -0.83
C LEU A 170 13.17 8.03 -0.38
N PRO A 171 13.34 7.01 -1.24
CA PRO A 171 14.12 5.84 -0.89
C PRO A 171 15.57 6.25 -0.61
N VAL A 172 16.09 5.82 0.53
CA VAL A 172 17.51 6.00 0.87
C VAL A 172 18.34 5.23 -0.16
N VAL A 173 19.42 5.81 -0.68
CA VAL A 173 20.44 5.12 -1.50
C VAL A 173 21.79 5.36 -0.83
N VAL A 174 22.35 4.31 -0.22
CA VAL A 174 23.61 4.40 0.53
C VAL A 174 24.72 4.80 -0.44
N ASN A 175 25.49 5.84 -0.10
CA ASN A 175 26.53 6.43 -0.94
C ASN A 175 26.03 6.92 -2.32
N GLY A 176 24.73 7.17 -2.46
CA GLY A 176 24.11 7.66 -3.69
C GLY A 176 23.98 9.18 -3.74
N THR A 177 23.90 9.72 -4.95
CA THR A 177 23.53 11.12 -5.19
C THR A 177 22.02 11.34 -5.05
N ARG A 178 21.58 12.59 -4.97
CA ARG A 178 20.14 12.94 -5.03
C ARG A 178 19.46 12.40 -6.28
N ALA A 179 20.15 12.42 -7.42
CA ALA A 179 19.65 11.84 -8.66
C ALA A 179 19.43 10.33 -8.52
N ASN A 180 20.30 9.61 -7.80
CA ASN A 180 20.10 8.19 -7.54
C ASN A 180 18.86 7.92 -6.68
N SER A 181 18.58 8.75 -5.67
CA SER A 181 17.34 8.63 -4.86
C SER A 181 16.10 8.84 -5.72
N VAL A 182 16.09 9.84 -6.60
CA VAL A 182 14.99 10.07 -7.55
C VAL A 182 14.83 8.89 -8.50
N MET A 183 15.92 8.34 -9.04
CA MET A 183 15.89 7.17 -9.92
C MET A 183 15.49 5.87 -9.22
N ALA A 184 15.62 5.83 -7.89
CA ALA A 184 15.18 4.72 -7.04
C ALA A 184 13.69 4.81 -6.68
N CYS A 185 13.02 5.95 -6.87
CA CYS A 185 11.61 6.10 -6.52
C CYS A 185 10.71 5.17 -7.34
N VAL A 186 9.66 4.62 -6.71
CA VAL A 186 8.68 3.76 -7.39
C VAL A 186 8.01 4.43 -8.59
N CYS A 187 7.90 5.76 -8.60
CA CYS A 187 7.37 6.53 -9.74
C CYS A 187 8.22 6.42 -11.02
N ARG A 188 9.46 5.93 -10.91
CA ARG A 188 10.36 5.63 -12.04
C ARG A 188 10.26 4.18 -12.52
N SER A 189 9.43 3.34 -11.88
CA SER A 189 9.17 1.99 -12.35
C SER A 189 8.27 2.00 -13.59
N SER A 190 8.44 1.01 -14.47
CA SER A 190 7.52 0.78 -15.59
C SER A 190 6.10 0.47 -15.11
N LEU A 191 5.96 -0.16 -13.93
CA LEU A 191 4.69 -0.49 -13.31
C LEU A 191 3.88 0.75 -12.90
N TRP A 192 4.54 1.89 -12.66
CA TRP A 192 3.88 3.10 -12.17
C TRP A 192 2.77 3.60 -13.09
N LYS A 193 2.94 3.42 -14.40
CA LYS A 193 1.96 3.81 -15.42
C LYS A 193 0.62 3.06 -15.31
N LEU A 194 0.61 1.92 -14.62
CA LEU A 194 -0.55 1.06 -14.44
C LEU A 194 -1.38 1.46 -13.21
N PHE A 195 -0.85 2.31 -12.32
CA PHE A 195 -1.55 2.72 -11.11
C PHE A 195 -2.63 3.76 -11.42
N LYS A 196 -3.86 3.48 -11.00
CA LYS A 196 -4.91 4.48 -10.86
C LYS A 196 -4.60 5.35 -9.65
N ARG A 197 -4.33 6.64 -9.90
CA ARG A 197 -4.01 7.60 -8.84
C ARG A 197 -5.28 8.22 -8.26
N HIS A 198 -5.34 8.24 -6.94
CA HIS A 198 -6.37 8.90 -6.14
C HIS A 198 -5.68 9.96 -5.28
N ARG A 199 -6.20 11.18 -5.27
CA ARG A 199 -5.64 12.28 -4.47
C ARG A 199 -6.57 12.54 -3.29
N LEU A 200 -6.03 12.50 -2.08
CA LEU A 200 -6.72 12.96 -0.89
C LEU A 200 -6.19 14.36 -0.58
N THR A 201 -7.07 15.36 -0.51
CA THR A 201 -6.67 16.76 -0.28
C THR A 201 -7.14 17.26 1.08
N ARG A 202 -8.21 16.67 1.63
CA ARG A 202 -8.81 17.14 2.88
C ARG A 202 -7.99 16.70 4.09
N ASN A 203 -7.31 17.64 4.74
CA ASN A 203 -6.58 17.38 5.99
C ASN A 203 -7.53 17.27 7.19
N ILE A 204 -7.88 16.05 7.58
CA ILE A 204 -8.81 15.80 8.69
C ILE A 204 -8.19 16.01 10.07
N ARG A 205 -6.85 15.95 10.20
CA ARG A 205 -6.16 16.21 11.47
C ARG A 205 -6.30 17.67 11.91
N LEU A 206 -6.22 18.60 10.95
CA LEU A 206 -6.31 20.03 11.21
C LEU A 206 -7.75 20.50 11.40
N LEU A 207 -8.74 19.82 10.81
CA LEU A 207 -10.16 20.16 10.99
C LEU A 207 -10.61 20.12 12.46
N CYS A 208 -9.99 19.27 13.28
CA CYS A 208 -10.33 19.15 14.69
C CYS A 208 -9.69 20.25 15.57
N SER A 209 -8.79 21.07 15.02
CA SER A 209 -7.84 21.86 15.83
C SER A 209 -7.57 23.29 15.36
N SER A 210 -8.20 23.79 14.28
CA SER A 210 -7.80 25.09 13.71
C SER A 210 -8.94 26.05 13.32
N GLU A 211 -8.68 27.35 13.52
CA GLU A 211 -9.45 28.44 12.91
C GLU A 211 -9.37 28.39 11.37
N PRO A 212 -10.43 28.77 10.64
CA PRO A 212 -10.52 28.60 9.18
C PRO A 212 -9.34 29.19 8.38
N ALA A 213 -8.79 30.33 8.82
CA ALA A 213 -7.66 30.98 8.16
C ALA A 213 -6.34 30.20 8.31
N MET A 214 -6.14 29.54 9.45
CA MET A 214 -4.97 28.71 9.71
C MET A 214 -5.05 27.42 8.87
N TYR A 215 -6.23 26.81 8.80
CA TYR A 215 -6.49 25.66 7.94
C TYR A 215 -6.13 25.92 6.47
N GLN A 216 -6.56 27.07 5.94
CA GLN A 216 -6.33 27.45 4.54
C GLN A 216 -4.83 27.60 4.24
N LYS A 217 -4.09 28.27 5.14
CA LYS A 217 -2.63 28.46 5.02
C LYS A 217 -1.84 27.14 5.09
N PHE A 218 -2.22 26.22 5.97
CA PHE A 218 -1.55 24.90 6.05
C PHE A 218 -1.91 24.00 4.87
N THR A 219 -3.13 24.09 4.34
CA THR A 219 -3.55 23.30 3.19
C THR A 219 -2.76 23.71 1.94
N GLU A 220 -2.51 25.00 1.73
CA GLU A 220 -1.66 25.50 0.63
C GLU A 220 -0.21 25.01 0.73
N LEU A 221 0.36 24.91 1.93
CA LEU A 221 1.73 24.42 2.15
C LEU A 221 1.89 22.90 1.92
N LEU A 222 0.81 22.14 2.02
CA LEU A 222 0.81 20.69 1.91
C LEU A 222 0.36 20.18 0.52
N MET A 223 -0.21 21.04 -0.33
CA MET A 223 -0.68 20.71 -1.67
C MET A 223 0.39 20.83 -2.75
#